data_AF-A0A068NSC0-F1
#
_entry.id   AF-A0A068NSC0-F1
#
_cell.length_a   1.000
_cell.length_b   1.000
_cell.length_c   1.000
_cell.angle_alpha   90.00
_cell.angle_beta   90.00
_cell.angle_gamma   90.00
#
_symmetry.space_group_name_H-M   'P 1'
#
loop_
_entity.id
_entity.type
_entity.pdbx_description
1 polymer ?
#
loop_
_entity_poly.entity_id
_entity_poly.type
_entity_poly.pdbx_seq_one_letter_code
_entity_poly.pdbx_strand_id
1 'polypeptide(L)'
;MSDRNPPAGTQVTTVDNIDDRLAIAVKKSHQFRSSQKNKKLRVGVIGGGLALLGTLAPHAPSTPVKSSGPAPASVAAGFPEFIEDGACGLEGKSKKRPLTALDLAKNPLKNRTTSPAPSDIDPGVSLADFFGPDALEKSPKLNESKGVTITGYIVEIKSGGPETCNCQTDDTEFWDTHVYVAKNPTDEPKDAIVVEVTPRMRQILKPGSNEWDTKALKANFRPGTKVQITGWQFFDTEHWINTANNPKATNVWRASCWEVHPVTDIKLLAPPDAASAKRNSAPRPNEESPP
;
A
#
# COMPACT_ATOMS: atom_id res chain seq x y z
N MET A 1 -12.87 65.97 -18.44
CA MET A 1 -11.86 65.65 -19.47
C MET A 1 -10.56 65.42 -18.71
N SER A 2 -10.05 64.22 -18.48
CA SER A 2 -10.23 62.98 -19.22
C SER A 2 -9.88 61.82 -18.29
N ASP A 3 -10.82 60.88 -18.16
CA ASP A 3 -10.60 59.59 -17.53
C ASP A 3 -9.54 58.79 -18.30
N ARG A 4 -8.58 58.21 -17.59
CA ARG A 4 -7.78 57.09 -18.08
C ARG A 4 -7.79 55.98 -17.05
N ASN A 5 -8.63 54.98 -17.32
CA ASN A 5 -8.63 53.70 -16.63
C ASN A 5 -7.27 53.00 -16.80
N PRO A 6 -6.72 52.37 -15.74
CA PRO A 6 -5.65 51.39 -15.88
C PRO A 6 -6.19 50.07 -16.45
N PRO A 7 -5.34 49.28 -17.15
CA PRO A 7 -5.76 48.05 -17.80
C PRO A 7 -6.10 46.93 -16.80
N ALA A 8 -7.10 46.13 -17.17
CA ALA A 8 -7.59 44.99 -16.40
C ALA A 8 -6.46 44.00 -16.07
N GLY A 9 -6.33 43.67 -14.79
CA GLY A 9 -5.42 42.64 -14.29
C GLY A 9 -5.76 41.28 -14.90
N THR A 10 -4.73 40.63 -15.43
CA THR A 10 -4.75 39.21 -15.80
C THR A 10 -5.13 38.40 -14.56
N GLN A 11 -6.31 37.76 -14.60
CA GLN A 11 -6.63 36.74 -13.62
C GLN A 11 -5.67 35.57 -13.79
N VAL A 12 -4.81 35.38 -12.79
CA VAL A 12 -4.05 34.16 -12.61
C VAL A 12 -5.07 33.11 -12.18
N THR A 13 -5.51 32.28 -13.12
CA THR A 13 -6.21 31.04 -12.78
C THR A 13 -5.21 30.13 -12.11
N THR A 14 -5.23 30.11 -10.78
CA THR A 14 -4.66 29.04 -9.95
C THR A 14 -5.37 27.74 -10.34
N VAL A 15 -4.69 26.91 -11.14
CA VAL A 15 -5.07 25.51 -11.35
C VAL A 15 -4.17 24.68 -10.45
N ASP A 16 -4.49 24.74 -9.15
CA ASP A 16 -4.00 23.80 -8.15
C ASP A 16 -4.80 22.51 -8.31
N ASN A 17 -4.36 21.64 -9.22
CA ASN A 17 -4.76 20.25 -9.15
C ASN A 17 -3.60 19.32 -9.52
N ILE A 18 -3.08 18.64 -8.50
CA ILE A 18 -2.02 17.63 -8.58
C ILE A 18 -2.40 16.49 -9.54
N ASP A 19 -3.69 16.25 -9.74
CA ASP A 19 -4.22 15.23 -10.65
C ASP A 19 -3.91 15.53 -12.13
N ASP A 20 -3.83 16.80 -12.54
CA ASP A 20 -3.61 17.18 -13.94
C ASP A 20 -2.16 16.96 -14.39
N ARG A 21 -1.19 17.07 -13.46
CA ARG A 21 0.24 16.82 -13.77
C ARG A 21 0.53 15.32 -13.93
N LEU A 22 -0.16 14.46 -13.19
CA LEU A 22 -0.09 13.00 -13.33
C LEU A 22 -0.78 12.53 -14.63
N ALA A 23 -1.90 13.16 -15.02
CA ALA A 23 -2.59 12.85 -16.27
C ALA A 23 -1.76 13.14 -17.53
N ILE A 24 -0.87 14.13 -17.50
CA ILE A 24 0.02 14.47 -18.64
C ILE A 24 1.12 13.42 -18.85
N ALA A 25 1.67 12.85 -17.76
CA ALA A 25 2.68 11.79 -17.86
C ALA A 25 2.08 10.49 -18.42
N VAL A 26 0.84 10.16 -18.04
CA VAL A 26 0.10 8.98 -18.51
C VAL A 26 -0.44 9.15 -19.94
N LYS A 27 -0.84 10.36 -20.36
CA LYS A 27 -1.25 10.63 -21.75
C LYS A 27 -0.13 10.40 -22.76
N LYS A 28 1.13 10.70 -22.42
CA LYS A 28 2.28 10.45 -23.30
C LYS A 28 2.51 8.95 -23.56
N SER A 29 2.15 8.06 -22.64
CA SER A 29 2.21 6.61 -22.88
C SER A 29 1.02 6.04 -23.68
N HIS A 30 -0.15 6.69 -23.65
CA HIS A 30 -1.33 6.24 -24.40
C HIS A 30 -1.31 6.59 -25.90
N GLN A 31 -0.70 7.70 -26.29
CA GLN A 31 -0.65 8.12 -27.69
C GLN A 31 0.10 7.11 -28.60
N PHE A 32 1.03 6.34 -28.02
CA PHE A 32 1.75 5.29 -28.73
C PHE A 32 0.91 4.02 -29.00
N ARG A 33 -0.19 3.79 -28.26
CA ARG A 33 -1.04 2.60 -28.37
C ARG A 33 -2.28 2.78 -29.26
N SER A 34 -2.66 4.01 -29.58
CA SER A 34 -3.85 4.31 -30.41
C SER A 34 -3.69 3.98 -31.90
N SER A 35 -2.49 3.72 -32.40
CA SER A 35 -2.26 3.51 -33.85
C SER A 35 -2.60 2.10 -34.35
N GLN A 36 -2.98 1.14 -33.51
CA GLN A 36 -3.04 -0.28 -33.92
C GLN A 36 -4.37 -1.02 -33.75
N LYS A 37 -5.44 -0.43 -33.25
CA LYS A 37 -6.72 -1.16 -33.11
C LYS A 37 -7.92 -0.30 -33.46
N ASN A 38 -8.25 -0.24 -34.75
CA ASN A 38 -9.57 0.16 -35.23
C ASN A 38 -10.04 -0.79 -36.35
N LYS A 39 -10.70 -1.89 -35.97
CA LYS A 39 -11.69 -2.57 -36.83
C LYS A 39 -12.89 -3.02 -36.01
N LYS A 40 -13.96 -2.23 -36.13
CA LYS A 40 -15.40 -2.53 -36.14
C LYS A 40 -15.97 -3.54 -35.12
N LEU A 41 -16.93 -3.07 -34.31
CA LEU A 41 -18.33 -3.54 -34.38
C LEU A 41 -19.29 -2.52 -33.73
N ARG A 42 -20.40 -2.22 -34.42
CA ARG A 42 -21.55 -1.41 -33.99
C ARG A 42 -22.78 -2.30 -33.97
N VAL A 43 -23.54 -2.31 -32.87
CA VAL A 43 -25.01 -2.52 -32.73
C VAL A 43 -25.31 -2.06 -31.28
N GLY A 44 -26.35 -1.35 -30.86
CA GLY A 44 -27.62 -0.87 -31.40
C GLY A 44 -28.48 -0.55 -30.17
N VAL A 45 -29.05 0.65 -30.11
CA VAL A 45 -29.88 1.19 -29.01
C VAL A 45 -31.31 0.62 -29.08
N ILE A 46 -31.99 0.52 -27.93
CA ILE A 46 -33.43 0.79 -27.58
C ILE A 46 -33.52 0.37 -26.08
N GLY A 47 -34.14 1.03 -25.09
CA GLY A 47 -35.12 2.11 -24.98
C GLY A 47 -36.09 1.75 -23.84
N GLY A 48 -36.42 2.71 -22.97
CA GLY A 48 -37.70 2.74 -22.23
C GLY A 48 -37.79 2.11 -20.82
N GLY A 49 -37.97 2.97 -19.82
CA GLY A 49 -39.24 2.99 -19.09
C GLY A 49 -39.34 2.39 -17.69
N LEU A 50 -39.71 3.29 -16.76
CA LEU A 50 -40.71 3.14 -15.70
C LEU A 50 -40.22 2.94 -14.26
N ALA A 51 -40.49 4.00 -13.48
CA ALA A 51 -40.30 4.11 -12.05
C ALA A 51 -41.40 3.37 -11.27
N LEU A 52 -41.02 2.70 -10.18
CA LEU A 52 -41.92 2.27 -9.12
C LEU A 52 -41.50 2.97 -7.82
N LEU A 53 -42.36 3.88 -7.34
CA LEU A 53 -42.29 4.50 -6.03
C LEU A 53 -42.80 3.49 -4.98
N GLY A 54 -41.89 2.92 -4.20
CA GLY A 54 -42.20 2.16 -2.99
C GLY A 54 -41.99 3.03 -1.75
N THR A 55 -43.08 3.28 -1.02
CA THR A 55 -43.10 4.00 0.25
C THR A 55 -42.54 3.11 1.38
N LEU A 56 -41.45 3.55 2.02
CA LEU A 56 -40.93 2.95 3.24
C LEU A 56 -41.28 3.83 4.45
N ALA A 57 -41.89 3.18 5.45
CA ALA A 57 -42.32 3.77 6.72
C ALA A 57 -41.14 4.25 7.58
N PRO A 58 -41.33 5.31 8.39
CA PRO A 58 -40.26 5.87 9.21
C PRO A 58 -39.90 4.93 10.37
N HIS A 59 -38.64 4.47 10.39
CA HIS A 59 -38.04 3.81 11.55
C HIS A 59 -37.69 4.87 12.62
N ALA A 60 -38.03 4.55 13.87
CA ALA A 60 -37.79 5.37 15.04
C ALA A 60 -36.29 5.63 15.28
N PRO A 61 -35.92 6.79 15.85
CA PRO A 61 -34.52 7.13 16.12
C PRO A 61 -33.96 6.26 17.25
N SER A 62 -32.96 5.45 16.93
CA SER A 62 -32.12 4.79 17.92
C SER A 62 -31.24 5.84 18.61
N THR A 63 -31.28 5.84 19.94
CA THR A 63 -30.47 6.68 20.81
C THR A 63 -28.98 6.45 20.56
N PRO A 64 -28.13 7.50 20.46
CA PRO A 64 -26.70 7.34 20.30
C PRO A 64 -26.09 6.81 21.60
N VAL A 65 -25.56 5.59 21.56
CA VAL A 65 -24.67 5.07 22.58
C VAL A 65 -23.40 5.92 22.56
N LYS A 66 -23.16 6.68 23.64
CA LYS A 66 -21.88 7.35 23.88
C LYS A 66 -20.78 6.31 23.98
N SER A 67 -20.05 6.10 22.89
CA SER A 67 -18.75 5.45 22.90
C SER A 67 -17.77 6.39 23.61
N SER A 68 -17.48 6.11 24.88
CA SER A 68 -16.42 6.76 25.66
C SER A 68 -15.09 6.03 25.48
N GLY A 69 -14.73 5.68 24.24
CA GLY A 69 -13.37 5.27 23.93
C GLY A 69 -12.46 6.51 23.95
N PRO A 70 -11.25 6.43 24.52
CA PRO A 70 -10.31 7.53 24.40
C PRO A 70 -10.08 7.81 22.92
N ALA A 71 -10.21 9.08 22.53
CA ALA A 71 -9.78 9.55 21.22
C ALA A 71 -8.32 9.10 21.01
N PRO A 72 -7.91 8.70 19.79
CA PRO A 72 -6.51 8.40 19.53
C PRO A 72 -5.71 9.65 19.90
N ALA A 73 -4.84 9.50 20.89
CA ALA A 73 -3.94 10.58 21.29
C ALA A 73 -3.16 10.99 20.04
N SER A 74 -3.25 12.28 19.68
CA SER A 74 -2.36 12.85 18.68
C SER A 74 -0.96 12.81 19.27
N VAL A 75 -0.19 11.77 18.94
CA VAL A 75 1.24 11.73 19.24
C VAL A 75 1.93 12.64 18.22
N ALA A 76 1.75 13.94 18.42
CA ALA A 76 2.59 15.00 17.85
C ALA A 76 3.79 15.27 18.79
N ALA A 77 4.31 14.24 19.45
CA ALA A 77 5.52 14.29 20.23
C ALA A 77 6.65 13.68 19.40
N GLY A 78 7.27 14.54 18.58
CA GLY A 78 8.58 14.39 17.95
C GLY A 78 8.96 13.00 17.48
N PHE A 79 8.58 12.63 16.25
CA PHE A 79 9.42 11.72 15.48
C PHE A 79 10.77 12.43 15.32
N PRO A 80 11.87 11.92 15.86
CA PRO A 80 13.12 12.62 15.70
C PRO A 80 13.48 12.44 14.23
N GLU A 81 13.83 13.57 13.65
CA GLU A 81 14.39 13.75 12.34
C GLU A 81 15.71 12.97 12.23
N PHE A 82 15.65 11.65 12.37
CA PHE A 82 16.77 10.76 12.62
C PHE A 82 17.40 10.37 11.30
N ILE A 83 18.16 11.29 10.74
CA ILE A 83 19.41 10.98 10.02
C ILE A 83 20.35 12.11 10.44
N GLU A 84 21.46 11.77 11.11
CA GLU A 84 22.54 12.73 11.37
C GLU A 84 22.91 13.41 10.03
N ASP A 85 23.12 14.73 10.06
CA ASP A 85 23.22 15.66 8.90
C ASP A 85 21.92 16.32 8.41
N GLY A 86 20.85 16.13 9.16
CA GLY A 86 19.66 16.96 9.08
C GLY A 86 18.45 16.17 8.63
N ALA A 87 17.49 16.09 9.53
CA ALA A 87 16.11 16.33 9.17
C ALA A 87 15.58 15.55 7.95
N CYS A 88 15.35 14.25 8.10
CA CYS A 88 14.57 13.50 7.12
C CYS A 88 13.07 13.75 7.33
N GLY A 89 12.54 14.75 6.64
CA GLY A 89 11.11 15.10 6.64
C GLY A 89 10.23 14.05 5.96
N LEU A 90 8.93 14.32 5.86
CA LEU A 90 7.98 13.41 5.20
C LEU A 90 8.22 13.32 3.69
N GLU A 91 8.73 14.38 3.10
CA GLU A 91 9.12 14.49 1.69
C GLU A 91 10.38 13.68 1.39
N GLY A 92 11.15 13.30 2.40
CA GLY A 92 12.43 12.63 2.23
C GLY A 92 13.49 13.49 1.54
N LYS A 93 14.57 12.87 1.07
CA LYS A 93 15.70 13.52 0.37
C LYS A 93 16.34 12.55 -0.62
N SER A 94 17.12 13.06 -1.57
CA SER A 94 17.99 12.24 -2.40
C SER A 94 19.42 12.76 -2.38
N LYS A 95 20.38 11.84 -2.29
CA LYS A 95 21.83 12.11 -2.35
C LYS A 95 22.33 12.33 -3.78
N LYS A 96 21.57 11.90 -4.79
CA LYS A 96 22.03 11.78 -6.19
C LYS A 96 21.43 12.83 -7.13
N ARG A 97 20.23 13.32 -6.81
CA ARG A 97 19.47 14.24 -7.65
C ARG A 97 18.48 15.05 -6.81
N PRO A 98 17.95 16.18 -7.32
CA PRO A 98 16.76 16.79 -6.73
C PRO A 98 15.58 15.80 -6.71
N LEU A 99 14.68 15.97 -5.75
CA LEU A 99 13.43 15.21 -5.70
C LEU A 99 12.59 15.49 -6.94
N THR A 100 12.04 14.45 -7.56
CA THR A 100 11.11 14.60 -8.68
C THR A 100 9.72 14.97 -8.18
N ALA A 101 8.84 15.39 -9.10
CA ALA A 101 7.42 15.55 -8.77
C ALA A 101 6.77 14.24 -8.30
N LEU A 102 7.26 13.09 -8.75
CA LEU A 102 6.76 11.79 -8.29
C LEU A 102 7.19 11.56 -6.84
N ASP A 103 8.46 11.79 -6.51
CA ASP A 103 8.98 11.63 -5.14
C ASP A 103 8.19 12.52 -4.16
N LEU A 104 8.00 13.80 -4.52
CA LEU A 104 7.25 14.76 -3.70
C LEU A 104 5.78 14.35 -3.49
N ALA A 105 5.19 13.64 -4.45
CA ALA A 105 3.83 13.12 -4.32
C ALA A 105 3.75 11.80 -3.55
N LYS A 106 4.81 10.98 -3.57
CA LYS A 106 4.80 9.60 -3.05
C LYS A 106 5.43 9.48 -1.67
N ASN A 107 6.52 10.19 -1.39
CA ASN A 107 7.22 10.09 -0.11
C ASN A 107 6.32 10.44 1.08
N PRO A 108 5.46 11.47 1.04
CA PRO A 108 4.52 11.72 2.14
C PRO A 108 3.51 10.60 2.38
N LEU A 109 3.14 9.85 1.33
CA LEU A 109 2.23 8.70 1.46
C LEU A 109 2.95 7.49 2.06
N LYS A 110 4.21 7.23 1.64
CA LYS A 110 5.09 6.22 2.24
C LYS A 110 5.32 6.54 3.73
N ASN A 111 5.60 7.81 4.04
CA ASN A 111 5.90 8.31 5.37
C ASN A 111 4.69 8.66 6.26
N ARG A 112 3.47 8.19 5.93
CA ARG A 112 2.29 8.43 6.79
C ARG A 112 2.54 7.94 8.22
N THR A 113 2.06 8.72 9.18
CA THR A 113 2.22 8.47 10.63
C THR A 113 0.91 8.11 11.32
N THR A 114 -0.19 8.08 10.58
CA THR A 114 -1.53 7.79 11.12
C THR A 114 -1.98 6.40 10.74
N SER A 115 -2.72 5.76 11.63
CA SER A 115 -3.51 4.57 11.28
C SER A 115 -4.78 5.00 10.54
N PRO A 116 -5.23 4.26 9.52
CA PRO A 116 -6.52 4.56 8.87
C PRO A 116 -7.64 4.44 9.90
N ALA A 117 -8.51 5.45 9.95
CA ALA A 117 -9.73 5.36 10.76
C ALA A 117 -10.67 4.30 10.16
N PRO A 118 -11.63 3.77 10.94
CA PRO A 118 -12.61 2.82 10.40
C PRO A 118 -13.36 3.30 9.16
N SER A 119 -13.60 4.62 9.03
CA SER A 119 -14.20 5.25 7.85
C SER A 119 -13.28 5.33 6.63
N ASP A 120 -11.97 5.22 6.84
CA ASP A 120 -10.96 5.27 5.79
C ASP A 120 -10.72 3.89 5.18
N ILE A 121 -11.04 2.81 5.92
CA ILE A 121 -10.90 1.44 5.45
C ILE A 121 -11.97 1.16 4.39
N ASP A 122 -11.53 0.69 3.22
CA ASP A 122 -12.43 0.18 2.18
C ASP A 122 -12.76 -1.30 2.45
N PRO A 123 -13.99 -1.64 2.86
CA PRO A 123 -14.37 -3.03 3.13
C PRO A 123 -14.56 -3.86 1.85
N GLY A 124 -14.62 -3.22 0.67
CA GLY A 124 -14.76 -3.88 -0.62
C GLY A 124 -13.43 -4.32 -1.24
N VAL A 125 -12.30 -4.00 -0.60
CA VAL A 125 -10.95 -4.37 -1.04
C VAL A 125 -10.41 -5.51 -0.18
N SER A 126 -9.93 -6.55 -0.85
CA SER A 126 -9.35 -7.75 -0.28
C SER A 126 -7.95 -7.99 -0.84
N LEU A 127 -7.22 -8.96 -0.26
CA LEU A 127 -5.91 -9.37 -0.78
C LEU A 127 -5.98 -9.76 -2.26
N ALA A 128 -7.07 -10.42 -2.70
CA ALA A 128 -7.21 -10.90 -4.07
C ALA A 128 -7.18 -9.77 -5.11
N ASP A 129 -7.62 -8.57 -4.73
CA ASP A 129 -7.71 -7.40 -5.61
C ASP A 129 -6.34 -6.85 -5.99
N PHE A 130 -5.34 -7.08 -5.17
CA PHE A 130 -3.96 -6.70 -5.46
C PHE A 130 -3.30 -7.58 -6.52
N PHE A 131 -3.90 -8.72 -6.89
CA PHE A 131 -3.35 -9.66 -7.89
C PHE A 131 -4.10 -9.64 -9.23
N GLY A 132 -5.15 -8.83 -9.34
CA GLY A 132 -5.98 -8.74 -10.55
C GLY A 132 -5.32 -7.95 -11.68
N PRO A 133 -6.07 -7.68 -12.78
CA PRO A 133 -5.64 -6.75 -13.84
C PRO A 133 -5.23 -5.37 -13.29
N ASP A 134 -5.88 -4.99 -12.19
CA ASP A 134 -5.65 -3.77 -11.40
C ASP A 134 -4.30 -3.72 -10.68
N ALA A 135 -3.55 -4.83 -10.63
CA ALA A 135 -2.25 -4.93 -9.96
C ALA A 135 -1.13 -4.10 -10.61
N LEU A 136 -1.30 -3.74 -11.89
CA LEU A 136 -0.25 -3.13 -12.72
C LEU A 136 -0.41 -1.64 -12.97
N GLU A 137 -1.61 -1.11 -12.77
CA GLU A 137 -1.93 0.28 -13.04
C GLU A 137 -2.80 0.84 -11.93
N LYS A 138 -2.92 2.17 -11.89
CA LYS A 138 -3.87 2.80 -10.98
C LYS A 138 -5.28 2.36 -11.38
N SER A 139 -5.91 1.57 -10.52
CA SER A 139 -7.26 1.06 -10.70
C SER A 139 -8.28 1.97 -10.02
N PRO A 140 -9.53 2.07 -10.51
CA PRO A 140 -10.60 2.70 -9.74
C PRO A 140 -10.94 1.96 -8.44
N LYS A 141 -10.57 0.67 -8.33
CA LYS A 141 -10.84 -0.14 -7.14
C LYS A 141 -9.85 0.12 -6.00
N LEU A 142 -8.58 0.37 -6.33
CA LEU A 142 -7.53 0.63 -5.35
C LEU A 142 -7.24 2.12 -5.26
N ASN A 143 -7.14 2.65 -4.05
CA ASN A 143 -7.08 4.09 -3.82
C ASN A 143 -6.08 4.44 -2.73
N GLU A 144 -5.08 5.24 -3.08
CA GLU A 144 -4.00 5.61 -2.15
C GLU A 144 -4.49 6.41 -0.94
N SER A 145 -5.69 6.99 -0.99
CA SER A 145 -6.35 7.70 0.12
C SER A 145 -7.21 6.81 1.02
N LYS A 146 -7.23 5.49 0.77
CA LYS A 146 -8.01 4.52 1.55
C LYS A 146 -7.11 3.55 2.29
N GLY A 147 -7.58 3.18 3.48
CA GLY A 147 -7.04 2.05 4.23
C GLY A 147 -7.56 0.72 3.68
N VAL A 148 -6.92 -0.37 4.09
CA VAL A 148 -7.37 -1.73 3.79
C VAL A 148 -7.03 -2.65 4.96
N THR A 149 -7.83 -3.69 5.14
CA THR A 149 -7.49 -4.84 5.99
C THR A 149 -7.48 -6.10 5.13
N ILE A 150 -6.30 -6.70 4.95
CA ILE A 150 -6.10 -7.90 4.13
C ILE A 150 -5.79 -9.12 5.00
N THR A 151 -6.05 -10.31 4.50
CA THR A 151 -5.66 -11.57 5.14
C THR A 151 -4.90 -12.42 4.14
N GLY A 152 -3.74 -12.94 4.55
CA GLY A 152 -2.86 -13.73 3.70
C GLY A 152 -1.81 -14.49 4.50
N TYR A 153 -0.82 -15.03 3.80
CA TYR A 153 0.30 -15.75 4.39
C TYR A 153 1.59 -14.99 4.18
N ILE A 154 2.37 -14.82 5.24
CA ILE A 154 3.74 -14.30 5.14
C ILE A 154 4.59 -15.38 4.47
N VAL A 155 5.28 -15.05 3.38
CA VAL A 155 6.19 -15.98 2.67
C VAL A 155 7.65 -15.56 2.80
N GLU A 156 7.92 -14.27 3.01
CA GLU A 156 9.26 -13.74 3.28
C GLU A 156 9.17 -12.45 4.09
N ILE A 157 10.16 -12.19 4.94
CA ILE A 157 10.37 -10.89 5.60
C ILE A 157 11.82 -10.50 5.36
N LYS A 158 12.09 -9.27 4.94
CA LYS A 158 13.45 -8.76 4.79
C LYS A 158 13.52 -7.24 4.96
N SER A 159 14.74 -6.74 5.13
CA SER A 159 14.96 -5.30 5.05
C SER A 159 14.77 -4.85 3.61
N GLY A 160 14.20 -3.66 3.43
CA GLY A 160 14.22 -2.93 2.18
C GLY A 160 15.60 -2.35 1.90
N GLY A 161 15.64 -1.12 1.42
CA GLY A 161 16.91 -0.44 1.12
C GLY A 161 16.80 1.08 1.15
N PRO A 162 17.86 1.75 0.68
CA PRO A 162 17.89 3.21 0.56
C PRO A 162 16.90 3.71 -0.49
N GLU A 163 16.00 4.60 -0.09
CA GLU A 163 14.94 5.18 -0.91
C GLU A 163 14.82 6.68 -0.65
N THR A 164 14.17 7.42 -1.55
CA THR A 164 14.05 8.87 -1.31
C THR A 164 13.21 9.20 -0.07
N CYS A 165 12.20 8.39 0.27
CA CYS A 165 11.37 8.53 1.47
C CYS A 165 12.15 8.38 2.79
N ASN A 166 13.26 7.62 2.79
CA ASN A 166 14.18 7.47 3.92
C ASN A 166 15.50 8.24 3.72
N CYS A 167 15.47 9.27 2.87
CA CYS A 167 16.60 10.13 2.54
C CYS A 167 17.84 9.39 2.01
N GLN A 168 17.63 8.19 1.46
CA GLN A 168 18.66 7.29 0.95
C GLN A 168 19.75 7.02 2.00
N THR A 169 19.35 6.89 3.26
CA THR A 169 20.25 6.50 4.34
C THR A 169 20.83 5.12 4.12
N ASP A 170 22.07 4.92 4.57
CA ASP A 170 22.73 3.61 4.59
C ASP A 170 22.54 2.90 5.93
N ASP A 171 21.90 3.58 6.90
CA ASP A 171 21.54 2.99 8.18
C ASP A 171 20.26 2.16 8.05
N THR A 172 20.45 0.85 8.22
CA THR A 172 19.41 -0.16 8.06
C THR A 172 18.26 -0.05 9.06
N GLU A 173 18.46 0.63 10.20
CA GLU A 173 17.39 0.89 11.17
C GLU A 173 16.28 1.77 10.57
N PHE A 174 16.65 2.62 9.60
CA PHE A 174 15.75 3.54 8.90
C PHE A 174 15.29 3.02 7.53
N TRP A 175 15.55 1.75 7.21
CA TRP A 175 14.94 1.11 6.04
C TRP A 175 13.59 0.52 6.40
N ASP A 176 12.69 0.48 5.42
CA ASP A 176 11.41 -0.21 5.55
C ASP A 176 11.62 -1.72 5.70
N THR A 177 10.71 -2.41 6.40
CA THR A 177 10.68 -3.88 6.42
C THR A 177 9.70 -4.32 5.34
N HIS A 178 10.21 -5.03 4.34
CA HIS A 178 9.38 -5.66 3.33
C HIS A 178 8.84 -6.98 3.88
N VAL A 179 7.52 -7.11 3.96
CA VAL A 179 6.82 -8.34 4.32
C VAL A 179 6.06 -8.81 3.08
N TYR A 180 6.43 -9.97 2.57
CA TYR A 180 5.80 -10.57 1.39
C TYR A 180 4.57 -11.36 1.82
N VAL A 181 3.40 -10.97 1.31
CA VAL A 181 2.10 -11.53 1.68
C VAL A 181 1.44 -12.16 0.46
N ALA A 182 1.23 -13.46 0.53
CA ALA A 182 0.70 -14.25 -0.57
C ALA A 182 -0.68 -14.86 -0.27
N LYS A 183 -1.32 -15.41 -1.30
CA LYS A 183 -2.64 -16.08 -1.18
C LYS A 183 -2.51 -17.44 -0.51
N ASN A 184 -1.43 -18.16 -0.79
CA ASN A 184 -1.14 -19.49 -0.25
C ASN A 184 0.18 -19.48 0.55
N PRO A 185 0.32 -20.36 1.56
CA PRO A 185 1.52 -20.42 2.39
C PRO A 185 2.77 -20.93 1.66
N THR A 186 2.61 -21.54 0.48
CA THR A 186 3.69 -22.10 -0.36
C THR A 186 4.01 -21.25 -1.57
N ASP A 187 3.34 -20.11 -1.74
CA ASP A 187 3.64 -19.18 -2.83
C ASP A 187 5.05 -18.58 -2.62
N GLU A 188 5.72 -18.21 -3.72
CA GLU A 188 7.04 -17.58 -3.66
C GLU A 188 6.91 -16.05 -3.56
N PRO A 189 7.98 -15.31 -3.17
CA PRO A 189 7.95 -13.86 -3.10
C PRO A 189 7.46 -13.16 -4.38
N LYS A 190 7.81 -13.70 -5.56
CA LYS A 190 7.33 -13.18 -6.86
C LYS A 190 5.81 -13.29 -7.06
N ASP A 191 5.16 -14.19 -6.33
CA ASP A 191 3.72 -14.45 -6.37
C ASP A 191 2.99 -13.72 -5.21
N ALA A 192 3.70 -12.88 -4.45
CA ALA A 192 3.20 -12.14 -3.30
C ALA A 192 3.15 -10.63 -3.56
N ILE A 193 2.34 -9.91 -2.77
CA ILE A 193 2.46 -8.45 -2.66
C ILE A 193 3.48 -8.11 -1.58
N VAL A 194 4.01 -6.90 -1.63
CA VAL A 194 4.78 -6.34 -0.52
C VAL A 194 3.86 -5.50 0.36
N VAL A 195 3.99 -5.66 1.66
CA VAL A 195 3.50 -4.70 2.65
C VAL A 195 4.69 -4.20 3.45
N GLU A 196 4.68 -2.92 3.81
CA GLU A 196 5.88 -2.27 4.35
C GLU A 196 5.63 -1.70 5.73
N VAL A 197 6.43 -2.17 6.69
CA VAL A 197 6.51 -1.59 8.04
C VAL A 197 7.61 -0.54 8.02
N THR A 198 7.23 0.73 8.17
CA THR A 198 8.16 1.85 8.08
C THR A 198 8.76 2.19 9.43
N PRO A 199 9.99 2.76 9.49
CA PRO A 199 10.60 3.24 10.72
C PRO A 199 9.67 4.16 11.54
N ARG A 200 8.89 5.00 10.86
CA ARG A 200 7.88 5.88 11.48
C ARG A 200 6.82 5.08 12.23
N MET A 201 6.23 4.07 11.58
CA MET A 201 5.22 3.25 12.23
C MET A 201 5.79 2.37 13.34
N ARG A 202 7.03 1.87 13.24
CA ARG A 202 7.70 1.13 14.32
C ARG A 202 7.72 1.96 15.61
N GLN A 203 8.16 3.21 15.50
CA GLN A 203 8.24 4.12 16.64
C GLN A 203 6.86 4.50 17.19
N ILE A 204 5.86 4.70 16.33
CA ILE A 204 4.52 5.11 16.76
C ILE A 204 3.74 3.98 17.44
N LEU A 205 3.81 2.76 16.88
CA LEU A 205 3.00 1.63 17.37
C LEU A 205 3.58 1.00 18.64
N LYS A 206 4.90 1.05 18.82
CA LYS A 206 5.62 0.50 19.97
C LYS A 206 6.82 1.37 20.36
N PRO A 207 6.59 2.59 20.90
CA PRO A 207 7.66 3.48 21.32
C PRO A 207 8.63 2.79 22.30
N GLY A 208 9.93 2.85 22.01
CA GLY A 208 10.97 2.24 22.86
C GLY A 208 11.05 0.71 22.81
N SER A 209 10.38 0.06 21.85
CA SER A 209 10.43 -1.38 21.65
C SER A 209 10.85 -1.74 20.23
N ASN A 210 11.59 -2.83 20.11
CA ASN A 210 12.06 -3.38 18.84
C ASN A 210 11.08 -4.42 18.24
N GLU A 211 9.90 -4.62 18.82
CA GLU A 211 8.92 -5.64 18.39
C GLU A 211 8.52 -5.56 16.91
N TRP A 212 8.64 -4.37 16.32
CA TRP A 212 8.28 -4.08 14.93
C TRP A 212 9.49 -3.90 14.01
N ASP A 213 10.71 -4.07 14.52
CA ASP A 213 11.91 -4.09 13.68
C ASP A 213 11.93 -5.37 12.80
N THR A 214 12.74 -5.35 11.75
CA THR A 214 12.85 -6.48 10.81
C THR A 214 13.22 -7.80 11.51
N LYS A 215 14.05 -7.75 12.56
CA LYS A 215 14.51 -8.95 13.29
C LYS A 215 13.40 -9.53 14.14
N ALA A 216 12.66 -8.71 14.87
CA ALA A 216 11.54 -9.12 15.69
C ALA A 216 10.38 -9.63 14.84
N LEU A 217 10.06 -8.97 13.73
CA LEU A 217 9.06 -9.46 12.78
C LEU A 217 9.43 -10.84 12.23
N LYS A 218 10.69 -11.05 11.82
CA LYS A 218 11.20 -12.39 11.43
C LYS A 218 11.08 -13.41 12.57
N ALA A 219 11.33 -13.00 13.80
CA ALA A 219 11.29 -13.86 14.98
C ALA A 219 9.85 -14.20 15.42
N ASN A 220 8.87 -13.35 15.12
CA ASN A 220 7.47 -13.54 15.51
C ASN A 220 6.62 -14.17 14.38
N PHE A 221 7.00 -13.97 13.12
CA PHE A 221 6.25 -14.45 11.96
C PHE A 221 7.15 -15.27 11.03
N ARG A 222 6.98 -16.59 11.03
CA ARG A 222 7.69 -17.48 10.10
C ARG A 222 6.99 -17.53 8.73
N PRO A 223 7.69 -17.86 7.64
CA PRO A 223 7.04 -18.21 6.38
C PRO A 223 5.93 -19.25 6.58
N GLY A 224 4.80 -19.07 5.91
CA GLY A 224 3.56 -19.85 6.07
C GLY A 224 2.64 -19.35 7.20
N THR A 225 3.03 -18.33 7.97
CA THR A 225 2.17 -17.77 9.03
C THR A 225 0.99 -17.01 8.43
N LYS A 226 -0.23 -17.36 8.83
CA LYS A 226 -1.44 -16.64 8.41
C LYS A 226 -1.67 -15.41 9.26
N VAL A 227 -1.77 -14.26 8.61
CA VAL A 227 -1.91 -12.95 9.26
C VAL A 227 -3.04 -12.13 8.67
N GLN A 228 -3.58 -11.23 9.48
CA GLN A 228 -4.39 -10.10 9.05
C GLN A 228 -3.53 -8.84 9.17
N ILE A 229 -3.50 -8.03 8.12
CA ILE A 229 -2.68 -6.82 8.04
C ILE A 229 -3.59 -5.63 7.73
N THR A 230 -3.40 -4.53 8.46
CA THR A 230 -4.11 -3.28 8.23
C THR A 230 -3.12 -2.16 7.94
N GLY A 231 -3.43 -1.32 6.97
CA GLY A 231 -2.62 -0.14 6.63
C GLY A 231 -3.22 0.65 5.47
N TRP A 232 -2.42 1.51 4.87
CA TRP A 232 -2.84 2.33 3.73
C TRP A 232 -2.54 1.64 2.41
N GLN A 233 -3.45 1.74 1.44
CA GLN A 233 -3.17 1.30 0.08
C GLN A 233 -2.15 2.26 -0.54
N PHE A 234 -1.19 1.73 -1.30
CA PHE A 234 -0.15 2.54 -1.94
C PHE A 234 0.22 1.96 -3.30
N PHE A 235 0.39 2.81 -4.31
CA PHE A 235 0.83 2.38 -5.64
C PHE A 235 2.30 2.75 -5.84
N ASP A 236 3.19 1.77 -5.70
CA ASP A 236 4.62 1.97 -5.88
C ASP A 236 4.99 1.88 -7.37
N THR A 237 4.85 3.01 -8.05
CA THR A 237 5.17 3.14 -9.47
C THR A 237 6.65 2.84 -9.77
N GLU A 238 7.56 3.03 -8.81
CA GLU A 238 9.00 2.80 -9.03
C GLU A 238 9.28 1.32 -9.30
N HIS A 239 8.46 0.45 -8.72
CA HIS A 239 8.55 -1.01 -8.86
C HIS A 239 7.72 -1.59 -9.99
N TRP A 240 7.21 -0.77 -10.91
CA TRP A 240 6.44 -1.25 -12.06
C TRP A 240 7.16 -2.31 -12.88
N ILE A 241 8.47 -2.15 -13.09
CA ILE A 241 9.28 -3.12 -13.86
C ILE A 241 9.50 -4.43 -13.11
N ASN A 242 9.26 -4.50 -11.81
CA ASN A 242 9.54 -5.67 -10.98
C ASN A 242 8.33 -6.59 -10.77
N THR A 243 7.21 -6.30 -11.43
CA THR A 243 5.93 -6.99 -11.24
C THR A 243 5.69 -8.13 -12.22
N ALA A 244 5.22 -9.28 -11.73
CA ALA A 244 5.04 -10.50 -12.53
C ALA A 244 4.06 -10.34 -13.71
N ASN A 245 3.05 -9.48 -13.60
CA ASN A 245 2.05 -9.29 -14.64
C ASN A 245 2.46 -8.26 -15.71
N ASN A 246 3.60 -7.55 -15.55
CA ASN A 246 4.05 -6.56 -16.52
C ASN A 246 4.81 -7.22 -17.69
N PRO A 247 4.37 -7.06 -18.95
CA PRO A 247 5.04 -7.70 -20.10
C PRO A 247 6.44 -7.13 -20.40
N LYS A 248 6.82 -6.00 -19.80
CA LYS A 248 8.16 -5.43 -19.88
C LYS A 248 8.99 -5.71 -18.62
N ALA A 249 8.52 -6.56 -17.72
CA ALA A 249 9.14 -6.73 -16.43
C ALA A 249 10.58 -7.26 -16.54
N THR A 250 11.42 -6.79 -15.64
CA THR A 250 12.79 -7.25 -15.43
C THR A 250 13.01 -7.37 -13.93
N ASN A 251 13.83 -8.34 -13.51
CA ASN A 251 14.04 -8.61 -12.09
C ASN A 251 12.70 -8.74 -11.33
N VAL A 252 11.87 -9.71 -11.73
CA VAL A 252 10.55 -9.93 -11.14
C VAL A 252 10.70 -10.54 -9.75
N TRP A 253 10.23 -9.83 -8.73
CA TRP A 253 10.29 -10.30 -7.35
C TRP A 253 9.01 -10.02 -6.56
N ARG A 254 7.97 -9.51 -7.23
CA ARG A 254 6.67 -9.18 -6.63
C ARG A 254 5.55 -9.39 -7.66
N ALA A 255 4.33 -9.61 -7.18
CA ALA A 255 3.17 -9.80 -8.05
C ALA A 255 2.50 -8.49 -8.48
N SER A 256 2.59 -7.44 -7.65
CA SER A 256 1.80 -6.21 -7.78
C SER A 256 2.61 -4.95 -7.49
N CYS A 257 2.30 -3.85 -8.18
CA CYS A 257 2.78 -2.51 -7.83
C CYS A 257 2.04 -1.96 -6.62
N TRP A 258 0.83 -2.47 -6.35
CA TRP A 258 0.06 -2.08 -5.20
C TRP A 258 0.57 -2.78 -3.95
N GLU A 259 0.61 -2.01 -2.87
CA GLU A 259 1.13 -2.38 -1.56
C GLU A 259 0.16 -1.98 -0.46
N VAL A 260 0.41 -2.51 0.73
CA VAL A 260 -0.03 -1.87 1.97
C VAL A 260 1.17 -1.13 2.56
N HIS A 261 1.19 0.19 2.42
CA HIS A 261 2.29 1.06 2.84
C HIS A 261 1.75 2.41 3.35
N PRO A 262 1.97 2.77 4.63
CA PRO A 262 2.61 1.96 5.65
C PRO A 262 1.62 0.96 6.28
N VAL A 263 2.15 -0.14 6.82
CA VAL A 263 1.44 -1.05 7.69
C VAL A 263 1.26 -0.44 9.08
N THR A 264 0.06 -0.62 9.64
CA THR A 264 -0.38 -0.02 10.90
C THR A 264 -0.83 -1.07 11.92
N ASP A 265 -1.11 -2.29 11.49
CA ASP A 265 -1.41 -3.43 12.37
C ASP A 265 -1.07 -4.76 11.68
N ILE A 266 -0.61 -5.75 12.44
CA ILE A 266 -0.38 -7.13 12.01
C ILE A 266 -0.87 -8.07 13.10
N LYS A 267 -1.92 -8.84 12.81
CA LYS A 267 -2.50 -9.84 13.71
C LYS A 267 -2.22 -11.24 13.23
N LEU A 268 -1.71 -12.08 14.11
CA LEU A 268 -1.65 -13.53 13.91
C LEU A 268 -3.07 -14.11 13.90
N LEU A 269 -3.47 -14.82 12.85
CA LEU A 269 -4.81 -15.44 12.76
C LEU A 269 -4.82 -16.93 13.09
N ALA A 270 -3.68 -17.60 12.98
CA ALA A 270 -3.48 -18.96 13.48
C ALA A 270 -1.98 -19.19 13.72
N PRO A 271 -1.57 -19.88 14.81
CA PRO A 271 -0.23 -20.41 14.90
C PRO A 271 0.01 -21.38 13.72
N PRO A 272 1.21 -21.47 13.14
CA PRO A 272 1.51 -22.51 12.17
C PRO A 272 1.17 -23.88 12.77
N ASP A 273 0.33 -24.65 12.09
CA ASP A 273 -0.27 -25.88 12.62
C ASP A 273 0.76 -26.80 13.28
N ALA A 274 0.47 -27.18 14.53
CA ALA A 274 1.12 -28.27 15.27
C ALA A 274 1.08 -29.62 14.53
N ALA A 275 0.38 -29.72 13.41
CA ALA A 275 0.36 -30.86 12.50
C ALA A 275 1.68 -31.05 11.72
N SER A 276 2.50 -30.00 11.59
CA SER A 276 3.85 -30.12 10.99
C SER A 276 4.86 -30.73 11.96
N ALA A 277 4.76 -30.43 13.26
CA ALA A 277 5.64 -30.95 14.29
C ALA A 277 5.45 -32.46 14.56
N LYS A 278 4.27 -33.03 14.28
CA LYS A 278 3.98 -34.45 14.45
C LYS A 278 4.45 -35.36 13.30
N ARG A 279 4.95 -34.80 12.18
CA ARG A 279 5.50 -35.60 11.07
C ARG A 279 6.98 -35.95 11.24
N ASN A 280 7.71 -35.25 12.10
CA ASN A 280 9.14 -35.48 12.33
C ASN A 280 9.45 -36.32 13.59
N SER A 281 8.42 -36.84 14.28
CA SER A 281 8.55 -37.70 15.46
C SER A 281 8.13 -39.15 15.24
N ALA A 282 7.79 -39.53 14.00
CA ALA A 282 7.61 -40.94 13.67
C ALA A 282 8.98 -41.66 13.77
N PRO A 283 9.09 -42.75 14.55
CA PRO A 283 10.31 -43.56 14.57
C PRO A 283 10.59 -44.08 13.16
N ARG A 284 11.84 -44.00 12.70
CA ARG A 284 12.24 -44.64 11.46
C ARG A 284 12.04 -46.16 11.61
N PRO A 285 11.41 -46.86 10.65
CA PRO A 285 11.38 -48.31 10.69
C PRO A 285 12.82 -48.84 10.63
N ASN A 286 13.09 -49.85 11.46
CA ASN A 286 14.39 -50.45 11.72
C ASN A 286 15.16 -50.77 10.43
N GLU A 287 16.41 -50.31 10.33
CA GLU A 287 17.37 -50.85 9.38
C GLU A 287 17.70 -52.30 9.77
N GLU A 288 17.21 -53.24 8.97
CA GLU A 288 17.73 -54.61 8.95
C GLU A 288 19.23 -54.58 8.58
N SER A 289 20.06 -55.15 9.44
CA SER A 289 21.47 -55.40 9.17
C SER A 289 21.60 -56.57 8.17
N PRO A 290 22.43 -56.48 7.12
CA PRO A 290 22.64 -57.59 6.21
C PRO A 290 23.63 -58.63 6.79
N PRO A 291 23.56 -59.89 6.32
CA PRO A 291 24.32 -61.03 6.87
C PRO A 291 25.83 -60.98 6.60
#